data_AF-A0AAW1Q0X1-F1
#
_entry.id   AF-A0AAW1Q0X1-F1
#
_cell.length_a   1.000
_cell.length_b   1.000
_cell.length_c   1.000
_cell.angle_alpha   90.00
_cell.angle_beta   90.00
_cell.angle_gamma   90.00
#
_symmetry.space_group_name_H-M   'P 1'
#
loop_
_entity.id
_entity.type
_entity.pdbx_description
1 polymer ?
#
loop_
_entity_poly.entity_id
_entity_poly.type
_entity_poly.pdbx_seq_one_letter_code
_entity_poly.pdbx_strand_id
1 'polypeptide(L)'
;MLRLTSSSARGFAELARCRQRMELQGREQYLGQLIEHAYQEQLAQHADKVTDERSQTHLQVACLVLATAEVLRPWIRNDKELMSIISAHMGNQTSPLLRFLLRFTLYLYPDAYASTVNRLRMLQMDYGSGFESRLEKGPDASELTVTSCFYQRLFEEQDFGRLAACCCCSQDAVWFRQLEKHGAFNLQQA
;
A
#
# COMPACT_ATOMS: atom_id res chain seq x y z
N MET A 1 13.02 8.87 15.87
CA MET A 1 11.91 8.34 16.70
C MET A 1 10.65 9.15 16.40
N LEU A 2 10.01 8.85 15.27
CA LEU A 2 8.72 9.46 14.91
C LEU A 2 7.66 8.91 15.86
N ARG A 3 7.36 9.65 16.92
CA ARG A 3 6.10 9.46 17.65
C ARG A 3 5.00 9.75 16.64
N LEU A 4 4.24 8.72 16.25
CA LEU A 4 2.92 8.87 15.66
C LEU A 4 2.05 9.57 16.72
N THR A 5 2.14 10.88 16.79
CA THR A 5 1.35 11.73 17.68
C THR A 5 -0.09 11.63 17.25
N SER A 6 -0.91 10.87 17.98
CA SER A 6 -2.38 11.00 18.19
C SER A 6 -3.30 11.39 17.00
N SER A 7 -2.81 11.37 15.77
CA SER A 7 -3.46 11.86 14.56
C SER A 7 -3.56 10.78 13.48
N SER A 8 -2.93 9.60 13.68
CA SER A 8 -3.28 8.36 12.97
C SER A 8 -4.70 7.87 13.33
N ALA A 9 -5.27 8.37 14.44
CA ALA A 9 -6.69 8.21 14.79
C ALA A 9 -7.67 8.93 13.84
N ARG A 10 -7.18 9.67 12.83
CA ARG A 10 -8.01 10.29 11.77
C ARG A 10 -8.07 9.48 10.47
N GLY A 11 -7.61 8.24 10.47
CA GLY A 11 -7.94 7.23 9.45
C GLY A 11 -9.40 6.74 9.50
N PHE A 12 -10.24 7.33 10.38
CA PHE A 12 -11.63 6.94 10.65
C PHE A 12 -12.68 7.65 9.76
N ALA A 13 -12.30 8.24 8.64
CA ALA A 13 -13.24 8.92 7.74
C ALA A 13 -14.07 7.96 6.84
N GLU A 14 -13.69 6.67 6.72
CA GLU A 14 -14.40 5.70 5.87
C GLU A 14 -14.98 4.46 6.57
N LEU A 15 -14.92 4.40 7.91
CA LEU A 15 -15.91 3.63 8.69
C LEU A 15 -17.34 4.12 8.45
N ALA A 16 -17.52 5.28 7.80
CA ALA A 16 -18.78 5.74 7.24
C ALA A 16 -19.41 4.78 6.20
N ARG A 17 -18.63 3.89 5.56
CA ARG A 17 -19.19 2.78 4.75
C ARG A 17 -19.47 1.52 5.55
N CYS A 18 -18.76 1.31 6.66
CA CYS A 18 -19.18 0.33 7.66
C CYS A 18 -20.51 0.75 8.32
N ARG A 19 -20.78 2.05 8.47
CA ARG A 19 -22.09 2.60 8.90
C ARG A 19 -23.25 2.24 7.96
N GLN A 20 -22.99 1.95 6.69
CA GLN A 20 -24.02 1.48 5.76
C GLN A 20 -24.33 -0.01 5.93
N ARG A 21 -23.62 -0.72 6.82
CA ARG A 21 -23.76 -2.16 7.05
C ARG A 21 -24.32 -2.42 8.45
N MET A 22 -25.47 -3.07 8.49
CA MET A 22 -26.12 -3.47 9.74
C MET A 22 -25.20 -4.27 10.68
N GLU A 23 -24.28 -5.08 10.15
CA GLU A 23 -23.44 -5.99 10.93
C GLU A 23 -22.31 -5.28 11.71
N LEU A 24 -21.88 -4.10 11.25
CA LEU A 24 -20.78 -3.34 11.84
C LEU A 24 -21.25 -2.04 12.51
N GLN A 25 -22.50 -1.65 12.28
CA GLN A 25 -23.10 -0.43 12.81
C GLN A 25 -23.15 -0.47 14.34
N GLY A 26 -22.64 0.59 14.97
CA GLY A 26 -22.56 0.71 16.43
C GLY A 26 -21.41 -0.05 17.09
N ARG A 27 -20.54 -0.70 16.30
CA ARG A 27 -19.36 -1.44 16.78
C ARG A 27 -18.05 -0.82 16.32
N GLU A 28 -18.07 0.34 15.68
CA GLU A 28 -16.91 0.96 15.04
C GLU A 28 -15.79 1.26 16.04
N GLN A 29 -16.14 1.78 17.22
CA GLN A 29 -15.15 2.08 18.27
C GLN A 29 -14.53 0.81 18.85
N TYR A 30 -15.35 -0.23 19.04
CA TYR A 30 -14.88 -1.52 19.53
C TYR A 30 -13.94 -2.21 18.52
N LEU A 31 -14.34 -2.25 17.24
CA LEU A 31 -13.50 -2.80 16.18
C LEU A 31 -12.21 -2.01 16.01
N GLY A 32 -12.27 -0.68 16.13
CA GLY A 32 -11.07 0.16 16.12
C GLY A 32 -10.08 -0.18 17.23
N GLN A 33 -10.57 -0.45 18.45
CA GLN A 33 -9.71 -0.88 19.56
C GLN A 33 -9.12 -2.28 19.34
N LEU A 34 -9.90 -3.21 18.78
CA LEU A 34 -9.41 -4.54 18.42
C LEU A 34 -8.32 -4.47 17.35
N ILE A 35 -8.51 -3.65 16.31
CA ILE A 35 -7.51 -3.44 15.26
C ILE A 35 -6.24 -2.85 15.83
N GLU A 36 -6.34 -1.82 16.69
CA GLU A 36 -5.17 -1.22 17.34
C GLU A 36 -4.41 -2.25 18.17
N HIS A 37 -5.13 -3.09 18.94
CA HIS A 37 -4.49 -4.13 19.75
C HIS A 37 -3.76 -5.16 18.88
N ALA A 38 -4.45 -5.75 17.89
CA ALA A 38 -3.85 -6.70 16.95
C ALA A 38 -2.67 -6.08 16.19
N TYR A 39 -2.77 -4.80 15.82
CA TYR A 39 -1.68 -4.08 15.16
C TYR A 39 -0.40 -4.02 16.02
N GLN A 40 -0.52 -3.72 17.31
CA GLN A 40 0.64 -3.70 18.22
C GLN A 40 1.25 -5.09 18.40
N GLU A 41 0.43 -6.14 18.45
CA GLU A 41 0.89 -7.53 18.52
C GLU A 41 1.65 -7.93 17.25
N GLN A 42 1.10 -7.63 16.07
CA GLN A 42 1.73 -7.88 14.77
C GLN A 42 3.06 -7.13 14.64
N LEU A 43 3.13 -5.87 15.10
CA LEU A 43 4.38 -5.11 15.13
C LEU A 43 5.45 -5.74 16.02
N ALA A 44 5.06 -6.20 17.21
CA ALA A 44 5.99 -6.85 18.14
C ALA A 44 6.47 -8.20 17.59
N GLN A 45 5.57 -8.98 17.00
CA GLN A 45 5.86 -10.29 16.42
C GLN A 45 6.82 -10.21 15.24
N HIS A 46 6.73 -9.15 14.42
CA HIS A 46 7.48 -9.03 13.17
C HIS A 46 8.59 -7.95 13.24
N ALA A 47 8.95 -7.49 14.43
CA ALA A 47 9.97 -6.47 14.62
C ALA A 47 11.35 -6.86 14.05
N ASP A 48 11.64 -8.17 13.97
CA ASP A 48 12.85 -8.75 13.39
C ASP A 48 12.94 -8.56 11.86
N LYS A 49 11.83 -8.28 11.19
CA LYS A 49 11.77 -8.06 9.73
C LYS A 49 12.24 -6.66 9.31
N VAL A 50 12.48 -5.75 10.26
CA VAL A 50 12.99 -4.40 9.99
C VAL A 50 14.49 -4.48 9.66
N THR A 51 14.84 -4.14 8.43
CA THR A 51 16.23 -4.15 7.92
C THR A 51 16.80 -2.74 7.72
N ASP A 52 15.94 -1.75 7.52
CA ASP A 52 16.24 -0.32 7.42
C ASP A 52 15.03 0.57 7.84
N GLU A 53 15.20 1.89 7.81
CA GLU A 53 14.13 2.85 8.19
C GLU A 53 12.89 2.76 7.27
N ARG A 54 13.08 2.40 5.99
CA ARG A 54 11.98 2.27 5.02
C ARG A 54 11.15 1.03 5.30
N SER A 55 11.82 -0.09 5.56
CA SER A 55 11.21 -1.35 5.96
C SER A 55 10.43 -1.21 7.27
N GLN A 56 10.82 -0.31 8.18
CA GLN A 56 10.02 0.00 9.37
C GLN A 56 8.67 0.60 8.99
N THR A 57 8.65 1.53 8.04
CA THR A 57 7.40 2.13 7.55
C THR A 57 6.54 1.10 6.82
N HIS A 58 7.17 0.25 5.99
CA HIS A 58 6.48 -0.85 5.32
C HIS A 58 5.89 -1.86 6.30
N LEU A 59 6.62 -2.20 7.36
CA LEU A 59 6.14 -3.08 8.42
C LEU A 59 4.92 -2.48 9.13
N GLN A 60 4.96 -1.20 9.49
CA GLN A 60 3.81 -0.52 10.10
C GLN A 60 2.56 -0.59 9.21
N VAL A 61 2.70 -0.30 7.91
CA VAL A 61 1.57 -0.40 6.98
C VAL A 61 1.08 -1.84 6.85
N ALA A 62 2.00 -2.80 6.70
CA ALA A 62 1.65 -4.20 6.53
C ALA A 62 0.95 -4.80 7.76
N CYS A 63 1.46 -4.53 8.96
CA CYS A 63 0.84 -4.95 10.22
C CYS A 63 -0.55 -4.34 10.40
N LEU A 64 -0.76 -3.07 10.02
CA LEU A 64 -2.09 -2.45 10.09
C LEU A 64 -3.08 -3.15 9.16
N VAL A 65 -2.65 -3.49 7.94
CA VAL A 65 -3.46 -4.20 6.95
C VAL A 65 -3.80 -5.62 7.44
N LEU A 66 -2.82 -6.35 8.00
CA LEU A 66 -3.03 -7.67 8.61
C LEU A 66 -4.02 -7.62 9.76
N ALA A 67 -3.77 -6.74 10.74
CA ALA A 67 -4.65 -6.57 11.90
C ALA A 67 -6.08 -6.21 11.49
N THR A 68 -6.23 -5.36 10.47
CA THR A 68 -7.55 -5.01 9.91
C THR A 68 -8.21 -6.24 9.28
N ALA A 69 -7.48 -7.03 8.49
CA ALA A 69 -8.01 -8.23 7.86
C ALA A 69 -8.43 -9.27 8.92
N GLU A 70 -7.58 -9.52 9.90
CA GLU A 70 -7.79 -10.48 10.98
C GLU A 70 -9.03 -10.14 11.81
N VAL A 71 -9.15 -8.88 12.26
CA VAL A 71 -10.27 -8.44 13.09
C VAL A 71 -11.60 -8.43 12.31
N LEU A 72 -11.58 -8.09 11.02
CA LEU A 72 -12.81 -7.99 10.23
C LEU A 72 -13.26 -9.33 9.63
N ARG A 73 -12.37 -10.29 9.43
CA ARG A 73 -12.68 -11.59 8.80
C ARG A 73 -13.83 -12.37 9.48
N PRO A 74 -13.96 -12.41 10.83
CA PRO A 74 -15.11 -13.05 11.48
C PRO A 74 -16.46 -12.42 11.15
N TRP A 75 -16.44 -11.15 10.74
CA TRP A 75 -17.62 -10.33 10.47
C TRP A 75 -17.94 -10.28 8.99
N ILE A 76 -16.91 -10.26 8.14
CA ILE A 76 -17.03 -10.14 6.69
C ILE A 76 -16.63 -11.49 6.08
N ARG A 77 -17.63 -12.35 5.87
CA ARG A 77 -17.41 -13.71 5.34
C ARG A 77 -16.96 -13.75 3.88
N ASN A 78 -17.21 -12.67 3.14
CA ASN A 78 -16.82 -12.58 1.74
C ASN A 78 -15.43 -11.97 1.62
N ASP A 79 -14.44 -12.81 1.31
CA ASP A 79 -13.05 -12.36 1.14
C ASP A 79 -12.91 -11.23 0.10
N LYS A 80 -13.64 -11.28 -1.03
CA LYS A 80 -13.55 -10.22 -2.05
C LYS A 80 -13.99 -8.87 -1.50
N GLU A 81 -14.97 -8.89 -0.60
CA GLU A 81 -15.51 -7.71 0.03
C GLU A 81 -14.56 -7.16 1.09
N LEU A 82 -13.97 -8.03 1.92
CA LEU A 82 -12.91 -7.67 2.87
C LEU A 82 -11.74 -7.01 2.14
N MET A 83 -11.27 -7.62 1.06
CA MET A 83 -10.21 -7.07 0.21
C MET A 83 -10.58 -5.71 -0.38
N SER A 84 -11.84 -5.54 -0.81
CA SER A 84 -12.32 -4.25 -1.33
C SER A 84 -12.32 -3.15 -0.27
N ILE A 85 -12.67 -3.48 0.97
CA ILE A 85 -12.66 -2.52 2.09
C ILE A 85 -11.23 -2.10 2.40
N ILE A 86 -10.34 -3.07 2.56
CA ILE A 86 -8.92 -2.82 2.82
C ILE A 86 -8.30 -2.00 1.69
N SER A 87 -8.52 -2.40 0.43
CA SER A 87 -7.99 -1.70 -0.74
C SER A 87 -8.46 -0.26 -0.84
N ALA A 88 -9.72 0.02 -0.48
CA ALA A 88 -10.24 1.39 -0.42
C ALA A 88 -9.43 2.28 0.53
N HIS A 89 -9.07 1.75 1.70
CA HIS A 89 -8.32 2.48 2.72
C HIS A 89 -6.83 2.62 2.35
N MET A 90 -6.31 1.70 1.55
CA MET A 90 -4.93 1.72 1.06
C MET A 90 -4.74 2.55 -0.21
N GLY A 91 -5.65 3.48 -0.53
CA GLY A 91 -5.44 4.47 -1.59
C GLY A 91 -5.89 4.08 -2.99
N ASN A 92 -6.56 2.93 -3.15
CA ASN A 92 -7.18 2.55 -4.44
C ASN A 92 -8.26 3.57 -4.87
N GLN A 93 -8.81 4.32 -3.92
CA GLN A 93 -9.72 5.44 -4.15
C GLN A 93 -9.03 6.81 -4.27
N THR A 94 -7.82 6.84 -4.81
CA THR A 94 -7.18 8.11 -5.15
C THR A 94 -8.11 8.94 -6.03
N SER A 95 -8.35 10.20 -5.63
CA SER A 95 -9.33 11.05 -6.30
C SER A 95 -9.00 11.20 -7.79
N PRO A 96 -10.02 11.20 -8.68
CA PRO A 96 -9.81 11.45 -10.11
C PRO A 96 -9.05 12.75 -10.37
N LEU A 97 -9.24 13.76 -9.51
CA LEU A 97 -8.53 15.02 -9.54
C LEU A 97 -7.02 14.85 -9.28
N LEU A 98 -6.61 14.07 -8.28
CA LEU A 98 -5.19 13.84 -8.02
C LEU A 98 -4.54 13.10 -9.19
N ARG A 99 -5.21 12.07 -9.74
CA ARG A 99 -4.72 11.38 -10.94
C ARG A 99 -4.58 12.33 -12.13
N PHE A 100 -5.53 13.23 -12.31
CA PHE A 100 -5.46 14.26 -13.35
C PHE A 100 -4.27 15.21 -13.13
N LEU A 101 -4.10 15.75 -11.92
CA LEU A 101 -3.00 16.66 -11.60
C LEU A 101 -1.63 15.98 -11.81
N LEU A 102 -1.48 14.73 -11.37
CA LEU A 102 -0.25 13.96 -11.58
C LEU A 102 0.09 13.78 -13.05
N ARG A 103 -0.91 13.56 -13.91
CA ARG A 103 -0.71 13.52 -15.36
C ARG A 103 -0.36 14.88 -15.92
N PHE A 104 -1.07 15.92 -15.49
CA PHE A 104 -0.83 17.29 -15.95
C PHE A 104 0.59 17.73 -15.63
N THR A 105 1.14 17.37 -14.46
CA THR A 105 2.55 17.69 -14.14
C THR A 105 3.52 17.15 -15.17
N LEU A 106 3.28 15.94 -15.72
CA LEU A 106 4.15 15.34 -16.73
C LEU A 106 4.11 16.06 -18.08
N TYR A 107 2.97 16.67 -18.43
CA TYR A 107 2.87 17.53 -19.63
C TYR A 107 3.62 18.85 -19.48
N LEU A 108 3.88 19.29 -18.25
CA LEU A 108 4.65 20.51 -17.98
C LEU A 108 6.17 20.28 -17.94
N TYR A 109 6.63 19.02 -17.86
CA TYR A 109 8.05 18.73 -17.86
C TYR A 109 8.61 18.78 -19.30
N PRO A 110 9.72 19.51 -19.54
CA PRO A 110 10.39 19.52 -20.83
C PRO A 110 10.90 18.14 -21.26
N ASP A 111 11.25 17.30 -20.30
CA ASP A 111 11.65 15.91 -20.49
C ASP A 111 10.79 14.98 -19.62
N ALA A 112 9.67 14.55 -20.19
CA ALA A 112 8.75 13.64 -19.54
C ALA A 112 9.40 12.28 -19.23
N TYR A 113 10.33 11.82 -20.09
CA TYR A 113 11.02 10.55 -19.91
C TYR A 113 11.97 10.59 -18.72
N ALA A 114 12.84 11.59 -18.64
CA ALA A 114 13.73 11.74 -17.48
C ALA A 114 12.95 11.87 -16.17
N SER A 115 11.80 12.56 -16.19
CA SER A 115 10.91 12.70 -15.03
C SER A 115 10.32 11.35 -14.60
N THR A 116 9.84 10.51 -15.53
CA THR A 116 9.29 9.19 -15.21
C THR A 116 10.38 8.21 -14.74
N VAL A 117 11.57 8.22 -15.37
CA VAL A 117 12.72 7.44 -14.91
C VAL A 117 13.15 7.83 -13.49
N ASN A 118 13.16 9.12 -13.18
CA ASN A 118 13.46 9.58 -11.83
C ASN A 118 12.40 9.12 -10.83
N ARG A 119 11.11 9.10 -11.20
CA ARG A 119 10.04 8.54 -10.35
C ARG A 119 10.23 7.05 -10.07
N LEU A 120 10.58 6.24 -11.09
CA LEU A 120 10.90 4.83 -10.89
C LEU A 120 12.09 4.64 -9.94
N ARG A 121 13.10 5.50 -10.05
CA ARG A 121 14.24 5.49 -9.13
C ARG A 121 13.85 5.86 -7.70
N MET A 122 13.01 6.87 -7.52
CA MET A 122 12.51 7.25 -6.20
C MET A 122 11.69 6.13 -5.58
N LEU A 123 10.82 5.48 -6.36
CA LEU A 123 10.08 4.30 -5.92
C LEU A 123 11.02 3.16 -5.50
N GLN A 124 12.04 2.87 -6.30
CA GLN A 124 13.05 1.86 -5.95
C GLN A 124 13.77 2.20 -4.63
N MET A 125 14.07 3.48 -4.39
CA MET A 125 14.67 3.93 -3.14
C MET A 125 13.70 3.82 -1.95
N ASP A 126 12.41 4.08 -2.18
CA ASP A 126 11.39 3.99 -1.14
C ASP A 126 11.16 2.55 -0.68
N TYR A 127 11.31 1.56 -1.57
CA TYR A 127 11.27 0.14 -1.20
C TYR A 127 12.34 -0.24 -0.15
N GLY A 128 13.55 0.32 -0.25
CA GLY A 128 14.65 -0.02 0.66
C GLY A 128 15.10 -1.49 0.57
N SER A 129 15.75 -1.98 1.62
CA SER A 129 16.30 -3.35 1.69
C SER A 129 15.24 -4.45 1.92
N GLY A 130 13.99 -4.07 2.18
CA GLY A 130 12.88 -5.03 2.32
C GLY A 130 12.46 -5.70 1.02
N PHE A 131 12.94 -5.20 -0.13
CA PHE A 131 12.56 -5.64 -1.45
C PHE A 131 13.79 -5.93 -2.30
N GLU A 132 13.64 -6.86 -3.24
CA GLU A 132 14.60 -7.03 -4.32
C GLU A 132 14.00 -6.44 -5.59
N SER A 133 14.67 -5.45 -6.16
CA SER A 133 14.20 -4.76 -7.35
C SER A 133 15.35 -4.30 -8.24
N ARG A 134 15.07 -4.24 -9.54
CA ARG A 134 16.03 -3.86 -10.58
C ARG A 134 15.41 -2.79 -11.48
N LEU A 135 16.13 -1.68 -11.63
CA LEU A 135 15.76 -0.63 -12.58
C LEU A 135 16.66 -0.74 -13.81
N GLU A 136 16.08 -1.18 -14.92
CA GLU A 136 16.76 -1.24 -16.22
C GLU A 136 16.42 0.01 -17.03
N LYS A 137 17.43 0.75 -17.46
CA LYS A 137 17.26 1.97 -18.25
C LYS A 137 17.59 1.68 -19.71
N GLY A 138 16.61 1.81 -20.57
CA GLY A 138 16.77 1.76 -22.02
C GLY A 138 16.78 3.16 -22.66
N PRO A 139 17.03 3.21 -23.99
CA PRO A 139 16.98 4.46 -24.75
C PRO A 139 15.54 5.01 -24.86
N ASP A 140 14.55 4.14 -25.01
CA ASP A 140 13.15 4.52 -25.24
C ASP A 140 12.21 4.12 -24.08
N ALA A 141 12.66 3.21 -23.23
CA ALA A 141 11.89 2.68 -22.12
C ALA A 141 12.79 2.34 -20.93
N SER A 142 12.31 2.61 -19.72
CA SER A 142 12.89 2.13 -18.48
C SER A 142 11.87 1.29 -17.72
N GLU A 143 12.36 0.23 -17.10
CA GLU A 143 11.56 -0.74 -16.38
C GLU A 143 12.07 -0.93 -14.95
N LEU A 144 11.17 -0.82 -13.98
CA LEU A 144 11.42 -1.28 -12.62
C LEU A 144 10.76 -2.66 -12.45
N THR A 145 11.58 -3.68 -12.21
CA THR A 145 11.13 -5.04 -11.91
C THR A 145 11.32 -5.30 -10.42
N VAL A 146 10.28 -5.74 -9.73
CA VAL A 146 10.38 -6.22 -8.33
C VAL A 146 10.34 -7.74 -8.34
N THR A 147 11.38 -8.39 -7.81
CA THR A 147 11.53 -9.87 -7.77
C THR A 147 11.25 -10.45 -6.39
N SER A 148 11.34 -9.63 -5.34
CA SER A 148 10.96 -10.01 -3.97
C SER A 148 10.25 -8.85 -3.30
N CYS A 149 9.00 -9.09 -2.87
CA CYS A 149 8.14 -8.08 -2.27
C CYS A 149 8.01 -8.32 -0.76
N PHE A 150 8.33 -7.30 0.05
CA PHE A 150 8.20 -7.35 1.51
C PHE A 150 6.79 -7.77 1.95
N TYR A 151 5.76 -7.14 1.37
CA TYR A 151 4.36 -7.38 1.72
C TYR A 151 3.91 -8.80 1.36
N GLN A 152 4.29 -9.29 0.19
CA GLN A 152 3.96 -10.64 -0.25
C GLN A 152 4.49 -11.67 0.75
N ARG A 153 5.79 -11.59 1.09
CA ARG A 153 6.43 -12.49 2.04
C ARG A 153 5.77 -12.44 3.42
N LEU A 154 5.52 -11.24 3.94
CA LEU A 154 4.90 -11.07 5.26
C LEU A 154 3.48 -11.64 5.29
N PHE A 155 2.68 -11.40 4.26
CA PHE A 155 1.28 -11.83 4.25
C PHE A 155 1.12 -13.32 3.94
N GLU A 156 2.01 -13.91 3.15
CA GLU A 156 2.02 -15.36 2.91
C GLU A 156 2.30 -16.14 4.19
N GLU A 157 3.19 -15.63 5.06
CA GLU A 157 3.44 -16.21 6.39
C GLU A 157 2.19 -16.28 7.29
N GLN A 158 1.14 -15.51 6.97
CA GLN A 158 -0.10 -15.38 7.76
C GLN A 158 -1.35 -15.88 7.00
N ASP A 159 -1.20 -16.65 5.92
CA ASP A 159 -2.31 -17.11 5.04
C ASP A 159 -3.12 -15.96 4.40
N PHE A 160 -2.52 -14.77 4.30
CA PHE A 160 -3.14 -13.57 3.76
C PHE A 160 -2.46 -13.05 2.47
N GLY A 161 -1.71 -13.88 1.74
CA GLY A 161 -0.90 -13.44 0.58
C GLY A 161 -1.64 -12.55 -0.44
N ARG A 162 -2.95 -12.73 -0.62
CA ARG A 162 -3.80 -11.89 -1.49
C ARG A 162 -3.91 -10.42 -1.07
N LEU A 163 -3.57 -10.08 0.18
CA LEU A 163 -3.56 -8.71 0.69
C LEU A 163 -2.53 -7.85 -0.03
N ALA A 164 -1.41 -8.42 -0.50
CA ALA A 164 -0.32 -7.69 -1.14
C ALA A 164 -0.81 -6.91 -2.38
N ALA A 165 -1.67 -7.55 -3.18
CA ALA A 165 -2.29 -6.95 -4.35
C ALA A 165 -3.20 -5.75 -4.01
N CYS A 166 -3.72 -5.69 -2.78
CA CYS A 166 -4.66 -4.67 -2.34
C CYS A 166 -3.99 -3.43 -1.73
N CYS A 167 -2.71 -3.50 -1.36
CA CYS A 167 -2.00 -2.42 -0.67
C CYS A 167 -0.80 -1.89 -1.47
N CYS A 168 0.33 -2.59 -1.50
CA CYS A 168 1.54 -2.09 -2.18
C CYS A 168 1.33 -1.94 -3.69
N CYS A 169 0.82 -2.99 -4.33
CA CYS A 169 0.64 -3.01 -5.78
C CYS A 169 -0.43 -2.02 -6.26
N SER A 170 -1.46 -1.81 -5.44
CA SER A 170 -2.56 -0.90 -5.78
C SER A 170 -2.12 0.57 -5.72
N GLN A 171 -1.26 0.93 -4.76
CA GLN A 171 -0.70 2.28 -4.66
C GLN A 171 0.23 2.57 -5.83
N ASP A 172 1.17 1.67 -6.13
CA ASP A 172 2.11 1.87 -7.24
C ASP A 172 1.37 1.97 -8.59
N ALA A 173 0.33 1.17 -8.79
CA ALA A 173 -0.51 1.27 -9.97
C ALA A 173 -1.17 2.66 -10.13
N VAL A 174 -1.50 3.37 -9.04
CA VAL A 174 -2.07 4.73 -9.17
C VAL A 174 -1.07 5.70 -9.79
N TRP A 175 0.21 5.57 -9.44
CA TRP A 175 1.27 6.49 -9.86
C TRP A 175 1.82 6.16 -11.24
N PHE A 176 1.90 4.87 -11.58
CA PHE A 176 2.61 4.40 -12.77
C PHE A 176 1.71 3.88 -13.89
N ARG A 177 0.42 3.61 -13.63
CA ARG A 177 -0.53 3.22 -14.69
C ARG A 177 -0.66 4.35 -15.72
N GLN A 178 -0.45 4.02 -16.99
CA GLN A 178 -0.42 4.95 -18.13
C GLN A 178 0.83 5.86 -18.22
N LEU A 179 1.90 5.59 -17.45
CA LEU A 179 3.21 6.18 -17.72
C LEU A 179 3.99 5.43 -18.81
N GLU A 180 3.49 4.28 -19.23
CA GLU A 180 3.99 3.48 -20.34
C GLU A 180 4.12 4.30 -21.63
N LYS A 181 3.17 5.21 -21.88
CA LYS A 181 3.21 6.15 -23.03
C LYS A 181 4.37 7.15 -22.99
N HIS A 182 5.03 7.26 -21.84
CA HIS A 182 6.22 8.09 -21.60
C HIS A 182 7.45 7.21 -21.30
N GLY A 183 7.44 5.95 -21.75
CA GLY A 183 8.59 5.04 -21.65
C GLY A 183 8.88 4.52 -20.25
N ALA A 184 7.92 4.50 -19.33
CA ALA A 184 8.14 4.00 -17.97
C ALA A 184 7.19 2.83 -17.63
N PHE A 185 7.78 1.70 -17.27
CA PHE A 185 7.10 0.47 -16.89
C PHE A 185 7.44 0.12 -15.44
N ASN A 186 6.43 -0.28 -14.67
CA ASN A 186 6.62 -0.87 -13.35
C ASN A 186 6.00 -2.27 -13.39
N LEU A 187 6.84 -3.29 -13.46
CA LEU A 187 6.44 -4.69 -13.45
C LEU A 187 6.69 -5.26 -12.06
N GLN A 188 5.60 -5.49 -11.34
CA GLN A 188 5.64 -6.28 -10.12
C GLN A 188 5.41 -7.73 -10.50
N GLN A 189 6.50 -8.50 -10.53
CA GLN A 189 6.44 -9.96 -10.65
C GLN A 189 6.41 -10.52 -9.22
N ALA A 190 5.21 -10.77 -8.71
CA ALA A 190 5.02 -11.58 -7.51
C ALA A 190 4.67 -13.01 -7.93
#